data_AF-A0A0G1FKH4-F1
#
_entry.id   AF-A0A0G1FKH4-F1
#
_cell.length_a   1.000
_cell.length_b   1.000
_cell.length_c   1.000
_cell.angle_alpha   90.00
_cell.angle_beta   90.00
_cell.angle_gamma   90.00
#
_symmetry.space_group_name_H-M   'P 1'
#
loop_
_entity.id
_entity.type
_entity.pdbx_description
1 polymer ?
#
loop_
_entity_poly.entity_id
_entity_poly.type
_entity_poly.pdbx_seq_one_letter_code
_entity_poly.pdbx_strand_id
1 'polypeptide(L)' 'MGIVWYKENDGIHVSLRAQGKVDVSKIAVKYGGGGHKNASGFAWPENKKFPWKVI' A
#
# COMPACT_ATOMS: atom_id res chain seq x y z
N MET A 1 -3.25 -10.85 -7.61
CA MET A 1 -3.09 -9.55 -6.90
C MET A 1 -1.92 -8.85 -7.56
N GLY A 2 -2.08 -7.57 -7.88
CA GLY A 2 -1.01 -6.73 -8.43
C GLY A 2 -0.59 -5.70 -7.39
N ILE A 3 0.72 -5.50 -7.27
CA ILE A 3 1.33 -4.45 -6.44
C ILE A 3 2.29 -3.69 -7.33
N VAL A 4 2.10 -2.38 -7.40
CA VAL A 4 3.05 -1.46 -8.02
C VAL A 4 3.38 -0.41 -6.98
N TRP A 5 4.65 -0.07 -6.86
CA TRP A 5 5.09 1.00 -5.97
C TRP A 5 6.13 1.87 -6.66
N TYR A 6 6.20 3.11 -6.21
CA TYR A 6 7.23 4.05 -6.60
C TYR A 6 7.64 4.89 -5.39
N LYS A 7 8.83 5.50 -5.45
CA LYS A 7 9.34 6.40 -4.41
C LYS A 7 9.39 7.82 -4.95
N GLU A 8 8.87 8.76 -4.17
CA GLU A 8 9.01 10.20 -4.37
C GLU A 8 9.65 10.82 -3.11
N ASN A 9 9.86 12.14 -3.13
CA ASN A 9 10.51 12.88 -2.04
C ASN A 9 9.75 12.78 -0.70
N ASP A 10 8.44 12.47 -0.74
CA ASP A 10 7.58 12.37 0.44
C ASP A 10 7.45 10.94 0.99
N GLY A 11 7.92 9.93 0.25
CA GLY A 11 7.89 8.53 0.66
C GLY A 11 7.61 7.55 -0.46
N ILE A 12 7.12 6.37 -0.08
CA ILE A 12 6.78 5.28 -1.00
C ILE A 12 5.27 5.26 -1.20
N HIS A 13 4.83 5.32 -2.44
CA HIS A 13 3.42 5.19 -2.82
C HIS A 13 3.17 3.78 -3.33
N VAL A 14 2.15 3.12 -2.80
CA VAL A 14 1.82 1.72 -3.13
C VAL A 14 0.41 1.64 -3.69
N SER A 15 0.29 1.13 -4.90
CA SER A 15 -0.97 0.81 -5.57
C SER A 15 -1.24 -0.70 -5.54
N LEU A 16 -2.43 -1.08 -5.07
CA LEU A 16 -2.91 -2.44 -4.96
C LEU A 16 -4.04 -2.70 -5.95
N ARG A 17 -4.03 -3.84 -6.64
CA ARG A 17 -5.08 -4.30 -7.55
C ARG A 17 -5.44 -5.77 -7.31
N ALA A 18 -6.73 -6.10 -7.41
CA ALA A 18 -7.21 -7.48 -7.29
C ALA A 18 -8.44 -7.73 -8.16
N GLN A 19 -8.66 -9.01 -8.51
CA GLN A 19 -9.84 -9.49 -9.23
C GLN A 19 -10.84 -10.13 -8.25
N GLY A 20 -11.36 -9.36 -7.29
CA GLY A 20 -12.49 -9.76 -6.43
C GLY A 20 -12.22 -10.78 -5.33
N LYS A 21 -11.19 -11.64 -5.46
CA LYS A 21 -10.87 -12.68 -4.46
C LYS A 21 -10.23 -12.15 -3.18
N VAL A 22 -9.58 -10.99 -3.26
CA VAL A 22 -8.91 -10.33 -2.13
C VAL A 22 -9.41 -8.90 -2.08
N ASP A 23 -9.96 -8.52 -0.92
CA ASP A 23 -10.32 -7.13 -0.64
C ASP A 23 -9.05 -6.33 -0.31
N VAL A 24 -8.50 -5.66 -1.33
CA VAL A 24 -7.26 -4.89 -1.16
C VAL A 24 -7.47 -3.63 -0.33
N SER A 25 -8.71 -3.13 -0.17
CA SER A 25 -8.99 -1.94 0.64
C SER A 25 -8.62 -2.15 2.11
N LYS A 26 -8.83 -3.36 2.64
CA LYS A 26 -8.43 -3.73 4.01
C LYS A 26 -6.92 -3.66 4.22
N ILE A 27 -6.14 -4.00 3.20
CA ILE A 27 -4.67 -3.90 3.24
C ILE A 27 -4.26 -2.42 3.24
N ALA A 28 -4.85 -1.62 2.35
CA ALA A 28 -4.56 -0.19 2.29
C ALA A 28 -4.89 0.52 3.62
N VAL A 29 -6.05 0.24 4.22
CA VAL A 29 -6.46 0.83 5.51
C VAL A 29 -5.48 0.47 6.63
N LYS A 30 -4.98 -0.77 6.67
CA LYS A 30 -3.97 -1.19 7.67
C LYS A 30 -2.72 -0.30 7.67
N TYR A 31 -2.35 0.24 6.51
CA TYR A 31 -1.18 1.10 6.36
C TYR A 31 -1.51 2.60 6.28
N GLY A 32 -2.76 2.99 6.58
CA GLY A 32 -3.20 4.39 6.62
C GLY A 32 -3.67 4.94 5.27
N GLY A 33 -3.90 4.08 4.28
CA GLY A 33 -4.51 4.43 2.99
C GLY A 33 -5.99 4.05 2.91
N GLY A 34 -6.46 3.81 1.68
CA GLY A 34 -7.86 3.46 1.42
C GLY A 34 -8.15 3.12 -0.05
N GLY A 35 -9.42 2.98 -0.38
CA GLY A 35 -9.91 2.71 -1.74
C GLY A 35 -10.98 1.63 -1.80
N HIS A 36 -11.14 1.00 -2.96
CA HIS A 36 -12.13 -0.03 -3.23
C HIS A 36 -11.58 -1.45 -3.09
N LYS A 37 -12.48 -2.42 -2.95
CA LYS A 37 -12.14 -3.85 -2.80
C LYS A 37 -11.17 -4.40 -3.85
N ASN A 38 -11.20 -3.85 -5.08
CA ASN A 38 -10.38 -4.30 -6.21
C ASN A 38 -9.24 -3.33 -6.57
N ALA A 39 -9.25 -2.11 -6.03
CA ALA A 39 -8.27 -1.07 -6.34
C ALA A 39 -8.14 -0.11 -5.16
N SER A 40 -6.98 -0.11 -4.52
CA SER A 40 -6.69 0.72 -3.34
C SER A 40 -5.21 1.09 -3.30
N GLY A 41 -4.83 1.95 -2.37
CA GLY A 41 -3.44 2.33 -2.20
C GLY A 41 -3.17 3.00 -0.86
N PHE A 42 -1.90 3.06 -0.51
CA PHE A 42 -1.40 3.74 0.69
C PHE A 42 -0.04 4.36 0.43
N ALA A 43 0.31 5.36 1.22
CA ALA A 43 1.63 5.98 1.21
C ALA A 43 2.39 5.62 2.49
N TRP A 44 3.68 5.40 2.37
CA TRP A 44 4.59 5.15 3.47
C TRP A 44 5.63 6.27 3.55
N PRO A 45 5.53 7.17 4.54
CA PRO A 45 6.43 8.32 4.67
C PRO A 45 7.88 7.89 4.87
N GLU A 46 8.83 8.66 4.32
CA GLU A 46 10.27 8.36 4.42
C GLU A 46 10.78 8.33 5.88
N ASN A 47 10.20 9.16 6.75
CA ASN A 47 10.54 9.23 8.17
C ASN A 47 9.92 8.10 9.02
N LYS A 48 9.14 7.19 8.42
CA LYS A 48 8.44 6.12 9.13
C LYS A 48 9.22 4.81 9.04
N LYS A 49 9.65 4.28 10.18
CA LYS A 49 10.35 2.99 10.27
C LYS A 49 9.47 1.86 9.73
N PHE A 50 10.00 1.04 8.82
CA PHE A 50 9.29 -0.13 8.31
C PHE A 50 8.83 -1.06 9.45
N PRO A 51 7.65 -1.69 9.33
CA PRO A 51 7.13 -2.58 10.35
C PRO A 51 7.81 -3.97 10.33
N TRP A 52 8.77 -4.19 9.44
CA TRP A 52 9.61 -5.39 9.39
C TRP A 52 11.09 -4.99 9.49
N LYS A 53 11.92 -5.93 9.94
CA LYS A 53 13.38 -5.78 9.88
C LYS A 53 13.84 -5.99 8.44
N VAL A 54 14.64 -5.06 7.94
CA VAL A 54 15.47 -5.29 6.75
C VAL A 54 16.65 -6.14 7.22
N ILE A 55 16.84 -7.30 6.59
CA ILE A 55 17.96 -8.21 6.85
C ILE A 55 19.07 -7.90 5.85
#